data_AF-A0A3D8QTI0-F1
#
_entry.id   AF-A0A3D8QTI0-F1
#
_cell.length_a   1.000
_cell.length_b   1.000
_cell.length_c   1.000
_cell.angle_alpha   90.00
_cell.angle_beta   90.00
_cell.angle_gamma   90.00
#
_symmetry.space_group_name_H-M   'P 1'
#
loop_
_entity.id
_entity.type
_entity.pdbx_description
1 polymer ?
#
loop_
_entity_poly.entity_id
_entity_poly.type
_entity_poly.pdbx_seq_one_letter_code
_entity_poly.pdbx_strand_id
1 'polypeptide(L)'
;MSNLQSEKSGAFGQRLRKHMNVNVSKEWADLLLIVCFYISGLIDSVAFNVWSCFVSMQTGNTIFVGLGVSNQPYSAAPFGWAKSLTAIGCFIVGAFSFANFHRRFGPTKRWVLVTSFGFQALMIAIAAILATAGVVSNNIKNDRQYIAGTGSYIVHVKEIEWKDLAPLAILAFQGSGQIVVSRLLKYNELPTVVLTSLFCDLMSDAKLLTAPLQENPQRNRRAVAAICLFLGATCGGYLTISWAGLAGALWIASFLKGCITFACLVWSQEKEKS
;
A
#
# COMPACT_ATOMS: atom_id res chain seq x y z
N MET A 1 3.50 50.11 -0.59
CA MET A 1 3.02 48.81 -0.06
C MET A 1 3.30 47.62 -0.99
N SER A 2 3.39 47.79 -2.33
CA SER A 2 3.66 46.69 -3.28
C SER A 2 5.06 46.05 -3.17
N ASN A 3 6.11 46.85 -2.94
CA ASN A 3 7.49 46.33 -2.85
C ASN A 3 7.74 45.44 -1.62
N LEU A 4 7.14 45.77 -0.46
CA LEU A 4 7.25 44.96 0.77
C LEU A 4 6.51 43.61 0.68
N GLN A 5 5.45 43.53 -0.12
CA GLN A 5 4.73 42.27 -0.39
C GLN A 5 5.51 41.38 -1.37
N SER A 6 6.15 41.97 -2.37
CA SER A 6 7.03 41.27 -3.32
C SER A 6 8.25 40.65 -2.62
N GLU A 7 8.91 41.41 -1.74
CA GLU A 7 10.07 40.95 -0.96
C GLU A 7 9.73 39.82 0.02
N LYS A 8 8.59 39.93 0.73
CA LYS A 8 8.10 38.87 1.64
C LYS A 8 7.75 37.59 0.88
N SER A 9 7.17 37.71 -0.32
CA SER A 9 6.85 36.57 -1.19
C SER A 9 8.13 35.85 -1.67
N GLY A 10 9.16 36.62 -2.07
CA GLY A 10 10.47 36.08 -2.46
C GLY A 10 11.19 35.36 -1.30
N ALA A 11 11.17 35.95 -0.11
CA ALA A 11 11.78 35.35 1.08
C ALA A 11 11.07 34.06 1.54
N PHE A 12 9.74 34.01 1.46
CA PHE A 12 8.96 32.80 1.74
C PHE A 12 9.26 31.68 0.73
N GLY A 13 9.27 32.00 -0.57
CA GLY A 13 9.58 31.02 -1.62
C GLY A 13 11.00 30.44 -1.49
N GLN A 14 11.99 31.27 -1.14
CA GLN A 14 13.36 30.80 -0.89
C GLN A 14 13.45 29.90 0.36
N ARG A 15 12.77 30.27 1.46
CA ARG A 15 12.71 29.43 2.68
C ARG A 15 12.05 28.08 2.40
N LEU A 16 10.92 28.10 1.68
CA LEU A 16 10.21 26.87 1.30
C LEU A 16 11.07 26.00 0.37
N ARG A 17 11.73 26.59 -0.63
CA ARG A 17 12.63 25.85 -1.52
C ARG A 17 13.81 25.23 -0.76
N LYS A 18 14.38 25.95 0.21
CA LYS A 18 15.45 25.42 1.07
C LYS A 18 14.92 24.26 1.93
N HIS A 19 13.79 24.46 2.61
CA HIS A 19 13.12 23.41 3.40
C HIS A 19 12.82 22.16 2.57
N MET A 20 12.32 22.31 1.34
CA MET A 20 11.93 21.18 0.51
C MET A 20 13.13 20.40 -0.07
N ASN A 21 14.30 21.04 -0.21
CA ASN A 21 15.50 20.40 -0.77
C ASN A 21 16.40 19.68 0.26
N VAL A 22 16.10 19.74 1.56
CA VAL A 22 16.90 19.02 2.56
C VAL A 22 16.61 17.52 2.54
N ASN A 23 17.60 16.74 2.97
CA ASN A 23 17.40 15.32 3.25
C ASN A 23 16.65 15.14 4.57
N VAL A 24 15.69 14.21 4.58
CA VAL A 24 14.91 13.85 5.75
C VAL A 24 15.72 12.90 6.64
N SER A 25 15.66 13.10 7.95
CA SER A 25 16.28 12.19 8.92
C SER A 25 15.63 10.81 8.82
N LYS A 26 16.47 9.78 8.90
CA LYS A 26 16.00 8.38 8.91
C LYS A 26 15.53 7.95 10.29
N GLU A 27 15.89 8.69 11.34
CA GLU A 27 15.42 8.41 12.70
C GLU A 27 13.88 8.41 12.71
N TRP A 28 13.31 7.33 13.26
CA TRP A 28 11.86 7.10 13.37
C TRP A 28 11.10 6.99 12.04
N ALA A 29 11.79 6.98 10.89
CA ALA A 29 11.12 6.87 9.59
C ALA A 29 10.46 5.50 9.38
N ASP A 30 10.79 4.50 10.21
CA ASP A 30 10.07 3.24 10.33
C ASP A 30 8.59 3.40 10.71
N LEU A 31 8.22 4.45 11.45
CA LEU A 31 6.81 4.71 11.77
C LEU A 31 5.97 4.90 10.49
N LEU A 32 6.52 5.60 9.49
CA LEU A 32 5.85 5.78 8.19
C LEU A 32 5.65 4.43 7.48
N LEU A 33 6.64 3.54 7.59
CA LEU A 33 6.60 2.21 6.98
C LEU A 33 5.62 1.27 7.70
N ILE A 34 5.55 1.34 9.03
CA ILE A 34 4.60 0.59 9.85
C ILE A 34 3.16 0.98 9.48
N VAL A 35 2.88 2.28 9.31
CA VAL A 35 1.56 2.72 8.80
C VAL A 35 1.32 2.20 7.38
N CYS A 36 2.35 2.12 6.52
CA CYS A 36 2.22 1.49 5.20
C CYS A 36 1.89 -0.01 5.28
N PHE A 37 2.37 -0.76 6.27
CA PHE A 37 1.94 -2.16 6.49
C PHE A 37 0.44 -2.25 6.79
N TYR A 38 -0.07 -1.36 7.66
CA TYR A 38 -1.51 -1.28 7.92
C TYR A 38 -2.31 -0.96 6.66
N ILE A 39 -1.90 0.05 5.89
CA ILE A 39 -2.54 0.42 4.63
C ILE A 39 -2.53 -0.75 3.64
N SER A 40 -1.42 -1.49 3.56
CA SER A 40 -1.28 -2.63 2.64
C SER A 40 -2.25 -3.74 3.00
N GLY A 41 -2.32 -4.13 4.28
CA GLY A 41 -3.30 -5.12 4.75
C GLY A 41 -4.73 -4.66 4.50
N LEU A 42 -5.02 -3.39 4.76
CA LEU A 42 -6.33 -2.79 4.53
C LEU A 42 -6.75 -2.88 3.06
N ILE A 43 -5.91 -2.42 2.13
CA ILE A 43 -6.25 -2.43 0.69
C ILE A 43 -6.26 -3.86 0.13
N ASP A 44 -5.26 -4.69 0.44
CA ASP A 44 -5.16 -6.03 -0.12
C ASP A 44 -6.29 -6.94 0.34
N SER A 45 -6.76 -6.81 1.60
CA SER A 45 -7.91 -7.58 2.08
C SER A 45 -9.19 -7.22 1.34
N VAL A 46 -9.50 -5.93 1.16
CA VAL A 46 -10.70 -5.51 0.45
C VAL A 46 -10.62 -5.80 -1.05
N ALA A 47 -9.46 -5.59 -1.67
CA ALA A 47 -9.23 -5.89 -3.07
C ALA A 47 -9.33 -7.39 -3.35
N PHE A 48 -8.73 -8.23 -2.49
CA PHE A 48 -8.84 -9.68 -2.65
C PHE A 48 -10.30 -10.15 -2.46
N ASN A 49 -10.99 -9.62 -1.47
CA ASN A 49 -12.36 -10.04 -1.18
C ASN A 49 -13.37 -9.61 -2.26
N VAL A 50 -13.14 -8.48 -2.92
CA VAL A 50 -14.07 -7.92 -3.94
C VAL A 50 -13.66 -8.30 -5.37
N TRP A 51 -12.35 -8.34 -5.65
CA TRP A 51 -11.81 -8.57 -7.00
C TRP A 51 -11.07 -9.90 -7.17
N SER A 52 -10.94 -10.71 -6.11
CA SER A 52 -10.19 -11.97 -6.11
C SER A 52 -8.72 -11.82 -6.52
N CYS A 53 -8.13 -10.64 -6.24
CA CYS A 53 -6.76 -10.32 -6.60
C CYS A 53 -6.14 -9.37 -5.57
N PHE A 54 -4.87 -9.58 -5.23
CA PHE A 54 -4.13 -8.67 -4.37
C PHE A 54 -3.58 -7.50 -5.20
N VAL A 55 -3.54 -6.29 -4.65
CA VAL A 55 -2.90 -5.17 -5.36
C VAL A 55 -1.42 -5.07 -5.01
N SER A 56 -1.01 -5.51 -3.82
CA SER A 56 0.37 -5.39 -3.33
C SER A 56 1.11 -6.73 -3.23
N MET A 57 0.42 -7.82 -2.88
CA MET A 57 1.02 -9.16 -2.72
C MET A 57 1.21 -9.91 -4.05
N GLN A 58 2.28 -9.58 -4.78
CA GLN A 58 2.53 -10.19 -6.10
C GLN A 58 2.85 -11.69 -6.06
N THR A 59 3.39 -12.23 -4.96
CA THR A 59 3.64 -13.68 -4.84
C THR A 59 2.37 -14.49 -5.03
N GLY A 60 1.26 -14.09 -4.40
CA GLY A 60 -0.03 -14.76 -4.56
C GLY A 60 -0.59 -14.60 -5.98
N ASN A 61 -0.48 -13.40 -6.54
CA ASN A 61 -0.91 -13.13 -7.91
C ASN A 61 -0.16 -13.99 -8.94
N THR A 62 1.15 -14.22 -8.75
CA THR A 62 1.93 -15.10 -9.63
C THR A 62 1.39 -16.53 -9.61
N ILE A 63 0.99 -17.03 -8.44
CA ILE A 63 0.34 -18.35 -8.33
C ILE A 63 -1.02 -18.35 -9.06
N PHE A 64 -1.84 -17.31 -8.91
CA PHE A 64 -3.11 -17.20 -9.64
C PHE A 64 -2.93 -17.16 -11.16
N VAL A 65 -1.87 -16.50 -11.66
CA VAL A 65 -1.53 -16.56 -13.09
C VAL A 65 -1.11 -17.97 -13.49
N GLY A 66 -0.26 -18.63 -12.70
CA GLY A 66 0.19 -20.00 -12.96
C GLY A 66 -0.95 -21.01 -13.01
N LEU A 67 -1.88 -20.95 -12.05
CA LEU A 67 -3.09 -21.78 -12.05
C LEU A 67 -4.03 -21.46 -13.21
N GLY A 68 -4.03 -20.21 -13.68
CA GLY A 68 -4.77 -19.81 -14.88
C GLY A 68 -4.36 -20.55 -16.15
N VAL A 69 -3.09 -20.96 -16.27
CA VAL A 69 -2.58 -21.72 -17.42
C VAL A 69 -3.24 -23.10 -17.53
N SER A 70 -3.58 -23.72 -16.40
CA SER A 70 -4.32 -25.00 -16.34
C SER A 70 -5.82 -24.83 -16.15
N ASN A 71 -6.35 -23.60 -16.23
CA ASN A 71 -7.75 -23.25 -15.94
C ASN A 71 -8.21 -23.68 -14.54
N GLN A 72 -7.35 -23.48 -13.54
CA GLN A 72 -7.62 -23.83 -12.15
C GLN A 72 -7.69 -22.60 -11.22
N PRO A 73 -8.38 -22.70 -10.07
CA PRO A 73 -9.31 -23.79 -9.72
C PRO A 73 -10.62 -23.68 -10.54
N TYR A 74 -11.30 -24.81 -10.76
CA TYR A 74 -12.59 -24.84 -11.49
C TYR A 74 -13.69 -24.00 -10.82
N SER A 75 -13.50 -23.64 -9.56
CA SER A 75 -14.38 -22.77 -8.77
C SER A 75 -14.07 -21.27 -8.92
N ALA A 76 -13.05 -20.89 -9.70
CA ALA A 76 -12.72 -19.49 -9.97
C ALA A 76 -13.33 -19.01 -11.29
N ALA A 77 -13.54 -17.70 -11.38
CA ALA A 77 -14.10 -17.09 -12.59
C ALA A 77 -13.16 -17.31 -13.78
N PRO A 78 -13.69 -17.63 -14.98
CA PRO A 78 -12.90 -17.64 -16.21
C PRO A 78 -12.13 -16.34 -16.36
N PHE A 79 -10.86 -16.45 -16.78
CA PHE A 79 -9.92 -15.33 -16.93
C PHE A 79 -9.43 -14.64 -15.64
N GLY A 80 -9.74 -15.16 -14.44
CA GLY A 80 -9.36 -14.50 -13.17
C GLY A 80 -7.86 -14.16 -13.08
N TRP A 81 -7.03 -14.98 -13.74
CA TRP A 81 -5.60 -14.76 -13.93
C TRP A 81 -5.24 -13.43 -14.60
N ALA A 82 -6.12 -12.84 -15.42
CA ALA A 82 -5.89 -11.56 -16.10
C ALA A 82 -5.82 -10.38 -15.11
N LYS A 83 -6.63 -10.42 -14.03
CA LYS A 83 -6.55 -9.44 -12.94
C LYS A 83 -5.17 -9.52 -12.27
N SER A 84 -4.73 -10.73 -11.95
CA SER A 84 -3.42 -10.98 -11.35
C SER A 84 -2.25 -10.58 -12.26
N LEU A 85 -2.33 -10.87 -13.57
CA LEU A 85 -1.31 -10.47 -14.54
C LEU A 85 -1.24 -8.95 -14.68
N THR A 86 -2.38 -8.28 -14.68
CA THR A 86 -2.47 -6.82 -14.69
C THR A 86 -1.84 -6.22 -13.44
N ALA A 87 -2.15 -6.75 -12.25
CA ALA A 87 -1.53 -6.32 -11.00
C ALA A 87 0.00 -6.45 -11.05
N ILE A 88 0.51 -7.60 -11.48
CA ILE A 88 1.96 -7.87 -11.60
C ILE A 88 2.61 -6.86 -12.55
N GLY A 89 2.06 -6.70 -13.76
CA GLY A 89 2.60 -5.79 -14.77
C GLY A 89 2.64 -4.35 -14.28
N CYS A 90 1.53 -3.85 -13.75
CA CYS A 90 1.45 -2.48 -13.23
C CYS A 90 2.35 -2.26 -12.02
N PHE A 91 2.49 -3.27 -11.14
CA PHE A 91 3.39 -3.20 -10.00
C PHE A 91 4.87 -3.14 -10.41
N ILE A 92 5.29 -3.93 -11.41
CA ILE A 92 6.65 -3.87 -11.97
C ILE A 92 6.93 -2.50 -12.58
N VAL A 93 6.02 -1.99 -13.40
CA VAL A 93 6.14 -0.67 -14.02
C VAL A 93 6.18 0.43 -12.95
N GLY A 94 5.36 0.32 -11.90
CA GLY A 94 5.39 1.19 -10.74
C GLY A 94 6.74 1.15 -10.03
N ALA A 95 7.24 -0.04 -9.70
CA ALA A 95 8.51 -0.21 -9.00
C ALA A 95 9.66 0.41 -9.79
N PHE A 96 9.69 0.18 -11.11
CA PHE A 96 10.64 0.83 -12.01
C PHE A 96 10.51 2.35 -12.00
N SER A 97 9.28 2.88 -12.09
CA SER A 97 9.02 4.32 -12.13
C SER A 97 9.45 5.02 -10.84
N PHE A 98 9.02 4.51 -9.68
CA PHE A 98 9.40 5.07 -8.37
C PHE A 98 10.91 4.94 -8.12
N ALA A 99 11.53 3.80 -8.45
CA ALA A 99 12.97 3.63 -8.28
C ALA A 99 13.77 4.64 -9.11
N ASN A 100 13.39 4.85 -10.37
CA ASN A 100 14.04 5.84 -11.24
C ASN A 100 13.81 7.27 -10.77
N PHE A 101 12.59 7.60 -10.35
CA PHE A 101 12.25 8.92 -9.81
C PHE A 101 13.12 9.27 -8.60
N HIS A 102 13.16 8.39 -7.59
CA HIS A 102 13.96 8.64 -6.39
C HIS A 102 15.47 8.67 -6.68
N ARG A 103 15.96 7.80 -7.58
CA ARG A 103 17.38 7.80 -8.00
C ARG A 103 17.77 9.11 -8.71
N ARG A 104 16.91 9.63 -9.57
CA ARG A 104 17.18 10.84 -10.35
C ARG A 104 17.17 12.11 -9.49
N PHE A 105 16.22 12.20 -8.56
CA PHE A 105 15.96 13.46 -7.86
C PHE A 105 16.56 13.55 -6.46
N GLY A 106 16.94 12.42 -5.87
CA GLY A 106 17.55 12.31 -4.54
C GLY A 106 16.66 11.45 -3.64
N PRO A 107 17.14 10.29 -3.16
CA PRO A 107 16.27 9.26 -2.58
C PRO A 107 15.60 9.67 -1.28
N THR A 108 16.23 10.56 -0.51
CA THR A 108 15.79 11.01 0.82
C THR A 108 15.46 12.50 0.88
N LYS A 109 15.46 13.21 -0.26
CA LYS A 109 15.06 14.62 -0.29
C LYS A 109 13.59 14.76 0.09
N ARG A 110 13.28 15.74 0.94
CA ARG A 110 11.93 15.97 1.47
C ARG A 110 10.89 16.08 0.37
N TRP A 111 11.14 16.92 -0.64
CA TRP A 111 10.19 17.08 -1.75
C TRP A 111 9.97 15.79 -2.53
N VAL A 112 11.00 14.95 -2.70
CA VAL A 112 10.88 13.68 -3.42
C VAL A 112 9.98 12.72 -2.66
N LEU A 113 10.16 12.60 -1.34
CA LEU A 113 9.31 11.78 -0.47
C LEU A 113 7.86 12.28 -0.44
N VAL A 114 7.67 13.60 -0.30
CA VAL A 114 6.34 14.23 -0.31
C VAL A 114 5.64 14.00 -1.65
N THR A 115 6.32 14.23 -2.77
CA THR A 115 5.75 13.97 -4.09
C THR A 115 5.43 12.48 -4.29
N SER A 116 6.31 11.59 -3.83
CA SER A 116 6.12 10.13 -3.96
C SER A 116 4.92 9.62 -3.16
N PHE A 117 4.82 9.96 -1.87
CA PHE A 117 3.68 9.56 -1.04
C PHE A 117 2.40 10.31 -1.41
N GLY A 118 2.49 11.58 -1.81
CA GLY A 118 1.35 12.36 -2.29
C GLY A 118 0.77 11.79 -3.57
N PHE A 119 1.62 11.36 -4.50
CA PHE A 119 1.20 10.67 -5.72
C PHE A 119 0.54 9.32 -5.42
N GLN A 120 1.09 8.54 -4.48
CA GLN A 120 0.43 7.32 -3.99
C GLN A 120 -0.95 7.60 -3.40
N ALA A 121 -1.07 8.62 -2.54
CA ALA A 121 -2.34 9.01 -1.91
C ALA A 121 -3.39 9.43 -2.96
N LEU A 122 -2.96 10.18 -3.98
CA LEU A 122 -3.80 10.59 -5.10
C LEU A 122 -4.29 9.40 -5.91
N MET A 123 -3.42 8.44 -6.24
CA MET A 123 -3.80 7.23 -6.96
C MET A 123 -4.83 6.39 -6.17
N ILE A 124 -4.63 6.24 -4.85
CA ILE A 124 -5.64 5.59 -3.99
C ILE A 124 -6.95 6.38 -3.99
N ALA A 125 -6.91 7.72 -3.93
CA ALA A 125 -8.11 8.55 -3.99
C ALA A 125 -8.87 8.39 -5.32
N ILE A 126 -8.16 8.31 -6.45
CA ILE A 126 -8.77 8.05 -7.77
C ILE A 126 -9.49 6.70 -7.75
N ALA A 127 -8.86 5.65 -7.22
CA ALA A 127 -9.50 4.35 -7.08
C ALA A 127 -10.73 4.40 -6.13
N ALA A 128 -10.65 5.17 -5.05
CA ALA A 128 -11.76 5.40 -4.12
C ALA A 128 -12.94 6.12 -4.81
N ILE A 129 -12.66 7.11 -5.66
CA ILE A 129 -13.67 7.83 -6.45
C ILE A 129 -14.34 6.87 -7.44
N LEU A 130 -13.57 6.04 -8.16
CA LEU A 130 -14.13 5.05 -9.09
C LEU A 130 -15.07 4.06 -8.36
N ALA A 131 -14.68 3.62 -7.16
CA ALA A 131 -15.52 2.74 -6.33
C ALA A 131 -16.77 3.46 -5.80
N THR A 132 -16.63 4.71 -5.33
CA THR A 132 -17.74 5.52 -4.80
C THR A 132 -18.76 5.87 -5.89
N ALA A 133 -18.29 6.16 -7.10
CA ALA A 133 -19.14 6.46 -8.26
C ALA A 133 -19.86 5.22 -8.83
N GLY A 134 -19.62 4.03 -8.28
CA GLY A 134 -20.24 2.78 -8.75
C GLY A 134 -19.72 2.30 -10.11
N VAL A 135 -18.56 2.79 -10.55
CA VAL A 135 -17.92 2.36 -11.81
C VAL A 135 -17.39 0.93 -11.68
N VAL A 136 -17.01 0.53 -10.47
CA VAL A 136 -16.45 -0.78 -10.12
C VAL A 136 -17.20 -1.44 -8.97
N SER A 137 -17.02 -2.75 -8.84
CA SER A 137 -17.62 -3.51 -7.73
C SER A 137 -17.16 -2.96 -6.38
N ASN A 138 -18.11 -2.46 -5.56
CA ASN A 138 -17.81 -1.85 -4.25
C ASN A 138 -18.01 -2.81 -3.07
N ASN A 139 -18.85 -3.83 -3.24
CA ASN A 139 -19.19 -4.80 -2.20
C ASN A 139 -19.15 -6.19 -2.78
N ILE A 140 -19.01 -7.16 -1.89
CA ILE A 140 -19.17 -8.58 -2.23
C ILE A 140 -20.64 -8.80 -2.55
N LYS A 141 -21.01 -8.84 -3.83
CA LYS A 141 -22.29 -9.40 -4.26
C LYS A 141 -22.14 -10.93 -4.30
N ASN A 142 -21.96 -11.53 -3.13
CA ASN A 142 -22.02 -12.99 -3.03
C ASN A 142 -23.49 -13.36 -3.20
N ASP A 143 -23.86 -13.77 -4.41
CA ASP A 143 -25.14 -14.41 -4.68
C ASP A 143 -25.06 -15.83 -4.10
N ARG A 144 -25.07 -15.89 -2.76
CA ARG A 144 -25.12 -17.13 -1.99
C ARG A 144 -26.58 -17.53 -1.93
N GLN A 145 -26.98 -18.43 -2.82
CA GLN A 145 -28.30 -19.02 -2.77
C GLN A 145 -28.26 -20.22 -1.82
N TYR A 146 -29.03 -20.12 -0.73
CA TYR A 146 -29.24 -21.23 0.18
C TYR A 146 -30.19 -22.24 -0.48
N ILE A 147 -29.77 -23.51 -0.55
CA ILE A 147 -30.66 -24.58 -1.00
C ILE A 147 -31.41 -25.09 0.23
N ALA A 148 -32.68 -24.72 0.36
CA ALA A 148 -33.55 -25.22 1.40
C ALA A 148 -33.65 -26.75 1.33
N GLY A 149 -33.39 -27.43 2.45
CA GLY A 149 -33.52 -28.89 2.59
C GLY A 149 -32.24 -29.71 2.46
N THR A 150 -31.12 -29.14 1.97
CA THR A 150 -29.81 -29.84 1.91
C THR A 150 -28.76 -29.30 2.87
N GLY A 151 -28.95 -28.08 3.40
CA GLY A 151 -27.94 -27.41 4.22
C GLY A 151 -26.77 -26.83 3.40
N SER A 152 -26.85 -26.86 2.07
CA SER A 152 -25.79 -26.43 1.15
C SER A 152 -26.05 -25.04 0.57
N TYR A 153 -24.98 -24.35 0.19
CA TYR A 153 -25.02 -23.05 -0.49
C TYR A 153 -24.47 -23.19 -1.92
N ILE A 154 -25.17 -22.62 -2.90
CA ILE A 154 -24.59 -22.37 -4.24
C ILE A 154 -23.92 -21.01 -4.19
N VAL A 155 -22.64 -20.98 -4.54
CA VAL A 155 -21.87 -19.75 -4.74
C VAL A 155 -21.79 -19.50 -6.23
N HIS A 156 -22.54 -18.53 -6.74
CA HIS A 156 -22.39 -18.12 -8.13
C HIS A 156 -21.06 -17.40 -8.32
N VAL A 157 -20.18 -17.98 -9.13
CA VAL A 157 -18.89 -17.39 -9.47
C VAL A 157 -19.14 -16.30 -10.51
N LYS A 158 -19.10 -15.04 -10.08
CA LYS A 158 -19.33 -13.89 -10.96
C LYS A 158 -18.24 -13.82 -12.03
N GLU A 159 -18.65 -13.58 -13.28
CA GLU A 159 -17.74 -13.32 -14.39
C GLU A 159 -16.88 -12.07 -14.14
N ILE A 160 -15.77 -11.94 -14.88
CA ILE A 160 -14.89 -10.79 -14.76
C ILE A 160 -15.57 -9.50 -15.18
N GLU A 161 -15.60 -8.56 -14.25
CA GLU A 161 -15.84 -7.16 -14.57
C GLU A 161 -14.52 -6.51 -15.00
N TRP A 162 -14.34 -6.35 -16.31
CA TRP A 162 -13.16 -5.71 -16.90
C TRP A 162 -12.93 -4.27 -16.39
N LYS A 163 -13.98 -3.61 -15.89
CA LYS A 163 -13.90 -2.28 -15.27
C LYS A 163 -13.05 -2.27 -14.00
N ASP A 164 -12.98 -3.39 -13.27
CA ASP A 164 -12.16 -3.52 -12.05
C ASP A 164 -10.66 -3.41 -12.34
N LEU A 165 -10.21 -3.68 -13.58
CA LEU A 165 -8.79 -3.65 -13.94
C LEU A 165 -8.19 -2.26 -13.80
N ALA A 166 -8.95 -1.20 -14.05
CA ALA A 166 -8.47 0.17 -13.97
C ALA A 166 -8.04 0.57 -12.54
N PRO A 167 -8.91 0.51 -11.51
CA PRO A 167 -8.48 0.81 -10.14
C PRO A 167 -7.47 -0.21 -9.61
N LEU A 168 -7.57 -1.49 -10.01
CA LEU A 168 -6.59 -2.51 -9.63
C LEU A 168 -5.18 -2.19 -10.16
N ALA A 169 -5.06 -1.77 -11.43
CA ALA A 169 -3.81 -1.31 -12.03
C ALA A 169 -3.24 -0.09 -11.29
N ILE A 170 -4.09 0.90 -10.99
CA ILE A 170 -3.72 2.11 -10.26
C ILE A 170 -3.19 1.77 -8.86
N LEU A 171 -3.90 0.90 -8.13
CA LEU A 171 -3.55 0.48 -6.78
C LEU A 171 -2.27 -0.37 -6.74
N ALA A 172 -2.09 -1.26 -7.72
CA ALA A 172 -0.88 -2.07 -7.82
C ALA A 172 0.35 -1.23 -8.19
N PHE A 173 0.19 -0.28 -9.11
CA PHE A 173 1.25 0.66 -9.46
C PHE A 173 1.69 1.45 -8.22
N GLN A 174 0.76 2.10 -7.49
CA GLN A 174 1.13 2.91 -6.33
C GLN A 174 1.69 2.08 -5.16
N GLY A 175 1.21 0.85 -4.98
CA GLY A 175 1.63 -0.04 -3.90
C GLY A 175 3.11 -0.42 -3.98
N SER A 176 3.71 -0.36 -5.17
CA SER A 176 5.15 -0.56 -5.35
C SER A 176 6.01 0.59 -4.74
N GLY A 177 5.48 1.81 -4.68
CA GLY A 177 6.24 3.00 -4.28
C GLY A 177 6.71 2.97 -2.83
N GLN A 178 5.87 2.50 -1.91
CA GLN A 178 6.22 2.34 -0.49
C GLN A 178 7.34 1.31 -0.25
N ILE A 179 7.44 0.29 -1.11
CA ILE A 179 8.51 -0.72 -1.04
C ILE A 179 9.83 -0.14 -1.52
N VAL A 180 9.77 0.67 -2.58
CA VAL A 180 10.95 1.42 -3.06
C VAL A 180 11.42 2.36 -1.96
N VAL A 181 10.51 3.11 -1.32
CA VAL A 181 10.86 4.04 -0.24
C VAL A 181 11.47 3.31 0.97
N SER A 182 10.96 2.14 1.39
CA SER A 182 11.55 1.42 2.54
C SER A 182 13.01 1.04 2.31
N ARG A 183 13.34 0.59 1.09
CA ARG A 183 14.72 0.30 0.68
C ARG A 183 15.60 1.55 0.67
N LEU A 184 15.08 2.67 0.19
CA LEU A 184 15.81 3.94 0.11
C LEU A 184 16.08 4.55 1.50
N LEU A 185 15.14 4.38 2.44
CA LEU A 185 15.31 4.77 3.83
C LEU A 185 16.22 3.81 4.61
N LYS A 186 16.72 2.74 3.98
CA LYS A 186 17.56 1.68 4.55
C LYS A 186 16.86 0.82 5.62
N TYR A 187 15.53 0.79 5.59
CA TYR A 187 14.73 -0.17 6.37
C TYR A 187 14.37 -1.36 5.48
N ASN A 188 15.40 -2.09 5.04
CA ASN A 188 15.25 -3.23 4.13
C ASN A 188 14.44 -4.37 4.77
N GLU A 189 14.43 -4.44 6.11
CA GLU A 189 13.66 -5.42 6.87
C GLU A 189 12.15 -5.14 6.88
N LEU A 190 11.72 -3.99 6.36
CA LEU A 190 10.32 -3.55 6.30
C LEU A 190 9.87 -3.35 4.84
N PRO A 191 9.67 -4.41 4.05
CA PRO A 191 9.21 -4.29 2.67
C PRO A 191 7.75 -3.83 2.53
N THR A 192 7.03 -3.53 3.62
CA THR A 192 5.63 -3.04 3.67
C THR A 192 4.53 -3.98 3.17
N VAL A 193 4.86 -4.98 2.33
CA VAL A 193 3.88 -5.88 1.70
C VAL A 193 4.23 -7.37 1.81
N VAL A 194 5.51 -7.72 1.99
CA VAL A 194 5.96 -9.12 2.07
C VAL A 194 6.19 -9.51 3.52
N LEU A 195 5.38 -10.44 4.03
CA LEU A 195 5.54 -10.96 5.39
C LEU A 195 6.47 -12.18 5.47
N THR A 196 6.63 -12.96 4.40
CA THR A 196 7.38 -14.23 4.46
C THR A 196 8.82 -14.02 4.94
N SER A 197 9.58 -13.13 4.28
CA SER A 197 10.95 -12.82 4.70
C SER A 197 10.97 -12.19 6.09
N LEU A 198 10.00 -11.34 6.42
CA LEU A 198 9.89 -10.70 7.72
C LEU A 198 9.65 -11.72 8.84
N PHE A 199 8.82 -12.74 8.62
CA PHE A 199 8.59 -13.82 9.58
C PHE A 199 9.82 -14.71 9.74
N CYS A 200 10.47 -15.10 8.64
CA CYS A 200 11.72 -15.83 8.72
C CYS A 200 12.77 -15.05 9.52
N ASP A 201 12.97 -13.78 9.18
CA ASP A 201 13.93 -12.90 9.83
C ASP A 201 13.58 -12.64 11.32
N LEU A 202 12.29 -12.64 11.68
CA LEU A 202 11.84 -12.50 13.07
C LEU A 202 12.10 -13.78 13.86
N MET A 203 11.78 -14.94 13.28
CA MET A 203 11.93 -16.24 13.94
C MET A 203 13.39 -16.71 14.01
N SER A 204 14.24 -16.25 13.10
CA SER A 204 15.68 -16.52 13.12
C SER A 204 16.46 -15.66 14.11
N ASP A 205 15.82 -14.74 14.84
CA ASP A 205 16.48 -13.98 15.91
C ASP A 205 16.82 -14.91 17.08
N ALA A 206 18.11 -15.18 17.28
CA ALA A 206 18.62 -16.01 18.38
C ALA A 206 18.21 -15.50 19.77
N LYS A 207 17.89 -14.20 19.89
CA LYS A 207 17.45 -13.57 21.13
C LYS A 207 15.95 -13.24 21.16
N LEU A 208 15.15 -13.89 20.30
CA LEU A 208 13.71 -13.62 20.17
C LEU A 208 12.98 -13.62 21.53
N LEU A 209 13.25 -14.61 22.37
CA LEU A 209 12.57 -14.81 23.66
C LEU A 209 13.39 -14.37 24.88
N THR A 210 14.66 -14.02 24.70
CA THR A 210 15.60 -13.78 25.81
C THR A 210 16.04 -12.33 25.95
N ALA A 211 16.09 -11.56 24.84
CA ALA A 211 16.48 -10.16 24.92
C ALA A 211 15.30 -9.26 25.30
N PRO A 212 15.51 -8.31 26.24
CA PRO A 212 14.58 -7.23 26.53
C PRO A 212 14.12 -6.48 25.27
N LEU A 213 12.94 -5.87 25.31
CA LEU A 213 12.38 -5.14 24.16
C LEU A 213 13.30 -4.02 23.66
N GLN A 214 14.12 -3.42 24.52
CA GLN A 214 14.95 -2.28 24.15
C GLN A 214 16.22 -2.65 23.37
N GLU A 215 16.67 -3.91 23.40
CA GLU A 215 17.95 -4.30 22.82
C GLU A 215 17.89 -4.53 21.30
N ASN A 216 16.74 -4.95 20.78
CA ASN A 216 16.58 -5.23 19.34
C ASN A 216 15.41 -4.46 18.72
N PRO A 217 15.62 -3.18 18.35
CA PRO A 217 14.63 -2.38 17.65
C PRO A 217 14.20 -2.99 16.30
N GLN A 218 15.09 -3.68 15.57
CA GLN A 218 14.77 -4.32 14.30
C GLN A 218 13.75 -5.44 14.48
N ARG A 219 13.97 -6.32 15.47
CA ARG A 219 13.02 -7.39 15.85
C ARG A 219 11.64 -6.81 16.17
N ASN A 220 11.59 -5.78 17.02
CA ASN A 220 10.32 -5.19 17.42
C ASN A 220 9.59 -4.56 16.23
N ARG A 221 10.30 -3.86 15.34
CA ARG A 221 9.71 -3.29 14.13
C ARG A 221 9.09 -4.36 13.23
N ARG A 222 9.75 -5.51 13.06
CA ARG A 222 9.20 -6.65 12.31
C ARG A 222 7.90 -7.15 12.94
N ALA A 223 7.91 -7.42 14.24
CA ALA A 223 6.72 -7.88 14.95
C ALA A 223 5.56 -6.88 14.85
N VAL A 224 5.81 -5.59 15.09
CA VAL A 224 4.81 -4.52 14.97
C VAL A 224 4.29 -4.41 13.54
N ALA A 225 5.16 -4.46 12.52
CA ALA A 225 4.75 -4.41 11.12
C ALA A 225 3.83 -5.58 10.73
N ALA A 226 4.13 -6.81 11.17
CA ALA A 226 3.27 -7.96 10.94
C ALA A 226 1.89 -7.79 11.60
N ILE A 227 1.86 -7.33 12.84
CA ILE A 227 0.62 -7.03 13.58
C ILE A 227 -0.17 -5.94 12.86
N CYS A 228 0.47 -4.85 12.44
CA CYS A 228 -0.18 -3.76 11.72
C CYS A 228 -0.81 -4.21 10.40
N LEU A 229 -0.14 -5.06 9.62
CA LEU A 229 -0.74 -5.63 8.41
C LEU A 229 -1.94 -6.51 8.73
N PHE A 230 -1.84 -7.38 9.74
CA PHE A 230 -2.96 -8.21 10.19
C PHE A 230 -4.16 -7.36 10.65
N LEU A 231 -3.92 -6.31 11.44
CA LEU A 231 -4.97 -5.38 11.87
C LEU A 231 -5.58 -4.64 10.67
N GLY A 232 -4.77 -4.19 9.71
CA GLY A 232 -5.26 -3.58 8.47
C GLY A 232 -6.16 -4.53 7.70
N ALA A 233 -5.74 -5.78 7.53
CA ALA A 233 -6.51 -6.81 6.85
C ALA A 233 -7.82 -7.15 7.58
N THR A 234 -7.78 -7.19 8.91
CA THR A 234 -8.97 -7.39 9.76
C THR A 234 -9.95 -6.24 9.58
N CYS A 235 -9.48 -4.99 9.65
CA CYS A 235 -10.30 -3.81 9.41
C CYS A 235 -10.92 -3.81 8.00
N GLY A 236 -10.13 -4.14 6.97
CA GLY A 236 -10.64 -4.24 5.60
C GLY A 236 -11.72 -5.32 5.45
N GLY A 237 -11.53 -6.49 6.08
CA GLY A 237 -12.55 -7.54 6.15
C GLY A 237 -13.87 -7.03 6.74
N TYR A 238 -13.83 -6.35 7.90
CA TYR A 238 -15.02 -5.75 8.49
C TYR A 238 -15.64 -4.63 7.65
N LEU A 239 -14.82 -3.86 6.91
CA LEU A 239 -15.34 -2.82 6.03
C LEU A 239 -16.09 -3.41 4.83
N THR A 240 -15.65 -4.55 4.29
CA THR A 240 -16.33 -5.19 3.13
C THR A 240 -17.73 -5.72 3.44
N ILE A 241 -18.04 -5.98 4.71
CA ILE A 241 -19.41 -6.35 5.15
C ILE A 241 -20.22 -5.14 5.61
N SER A 242 -19.58 -3.99 5.80
CA SER A 242 -20.24 -2.75 6.21
C SER A 242 -20.80 -1.99 5.00
N TRP A 243 -21.59 -0.95 5.26
CA TRP A 243 -22.09 -0.03 4.22
C TRP A 243 -20.95 0.68 3.46
N ALA A 244 -19.77 0.81 4.09
CA ALA A 244 -18.64 1.54 3.52
C ALA A 244 -17.95 0.77 2.39
N GLY A 245 -17.95 -0.56 2.44
CA GLY A 245 -17.39 -1.44 1.41
C GLY A 245 -15.91 -1.17 1.09
N LEU A 246 -15.55 -1.48 -0.16
CA LEU A 246 -14.23 -1.20 -0.74
C LEU A 246 -13.91 0.31 -0.73
N ALA A 247 -14.85 1.14 -1.16
CA ALA A 247 -14.67 2.59 -1.27
C ALA A 247 -14.26 3.21 0.07
N GLY A 248 -14.92 2.81 1.17
CA GLY A 248 -14.57 3.26 2.51
C GLY A 248 -13.14 2.91 2.91
N ALA A 249 -12.72 1.66 2.63
CA ALA A 249 -11.34 1.24 2.89
C ALA A 249 -10.32 2.03 2.06
N LEU A 250 -10.62 2.33 0.79
CA LEU A 250 -9.76 3.14 -0.07
C LEU A 250 -9.70 4.61 0.39
N TRP A 251 -10.79 5.19 0.87
CA TRP A 251 -10.78 6.54 1.46
C TRP A 251 -9.95 6.61 2.73
N ILE A 252 -10.10 5.63 3.63
CA ILE A 252 -9.26 5.52 4.85
C ILE A 252 -7.79 5.39 4.46
N ALA A 253 -7.47 4.50 3.51
CA ALA A 253 -6.12 4.31 3.03
C ALA A 253 -5.52 5.58 2.40
N SER A 254 -6.30 6.29 1.58
CA SER A 254 -5.89 7.56 0.96
C SER A 254 -5.63 8.63 2.01
N PHE A 255 -6.52 8.75 3.01
CA PHE A 255 -6.34 9.66 4.14
C PHE A 255 -5.05 9.36 4.92
N LEU A 256 -4.83 8.10 5.32
CA LEU A 256 -3.63 7.69 6.03
C LEU A 256 -2.35 7.94 5.22
N LYS A 257 -2.40 7.73 3.90
CA LYS A 257 -1.29 8.04 2.99
C LYS A 257 -1.08 9.56 2.86
N GLY A 258 -2.15 10.36 2.91
CA GLY A 258 -2.11 11.81 3.03
C GLY A 258 -1.45 12.27 4.34
N CYS A 259 -1.76 11.62 5.47
CA CYS A 259 -1.10 11.86 6.75
C CYS A 259 0.40 11.55 6.69
N ILE A 260 0.81 10.45 6.03
CA ILE A 260 2.24 10.15 5.78
C ILE A 260 2.88 11.27 4.95
N THR A 261 2.22 11.74 3.90
CA THR A 261 2.71 12.83 3.04
C THR A 261 2.91 14.11 3.86
N PHE A 262 1.96 14.45 4.72
CA PHE A 262 2.06 15.58 5.63
C PHE A 262 3.17 15.39 6.66
N ALA A 263 3.31 14.19 7.23
CA ALA A 263 4.40 13.86 8.13
C ALA A 263 5.77 14.06 7.45
N CYS A 264 5.94 13.65 6.19
CA CYS A 264 7.15 13.92 5.42
C CYS A 264 7.44 15.41 5.23
N LEU A 265 6.41 16.26 5.08
CA LEU A 265 6.57 17.72 4.95
C LEU A 265 7.18 18.35 6.21
N VAL A 266 6.80 17.85 7.39
CA VAL A 266 7.23 18.40 8.70
C VAL A 266 8.36 17.60 9.35
N TRP A 267 8.75 16.46 8.77
CA TRP A 267 9.74 15.56 9.35
C TRP A 267 11.09 16.23 9.58
N SER A 268 11.84 15.79 10.59
CA SER A 268 13.15 16.35 10.92
C SER A 268 14.14 16.22 9.77
N GLN A 269 15.02 17.21 9.61
CA GLN A 269 16.11 17.17 8.64
C GLN A 269 17.26 16.31 9.16
N GLU A 270 17.98 15.63 8.26
CA GLU A 270 19.19 14.90 8.60
C GLU A 270 20.22 15.88 9.20
N LYS A 271 20.73 15.56 10.40
CA LYS A 271 21.78 16.36 11.03
C LYS A 271 23.08 16.17 10.22
N GLU A 272 23.70 17.26 9.79
CA GLU A 272 25.07 17.20 9.27
C GLU A 272 25.96 16.60 10.37
N LYS A 273 26.70 15.54 10.03
CA LYS A 273 27.73 15.00 10.92
C LYS A 273 28.81 16.08 11.03
N SER A 274 28.80 16.80 12.16
CA SER A 274 29.92 17.65 12.59
C SER A 274 31.12 16.81 13.00
#